data_AF-A0A956XVR4-F1
#
_entry.id   AF-A0A956XVR4-F1
#
_cell.length_a   1.000
_cell.length_b   1.000
_cell.length_c   1.000
_cell.angle_alpha   90.00
_cell.angle_beta   90.00
_cell.angle_gamma   90.00
#
_symmetry.space_group_name_H-M   'P 1'
#
loop_
_entity.id
_entity.type
_entity.pdbx_description
1 polymer ?
#
loop_
_entity_poly.entity_id
_entity_poly.type
_entity_poly.pdbx_seq_one_letter_code
_entity_poly.pdbx_strand_id
1 'polypeptide(L)' 'MSDYYNVKNYARVPDTEELPSLIEIQSSAFEWFIREGLVELFDEINPIESFNGNLKLYFPGNIPEAEQFGL' A
#
# COMPACT_ATOMS: atom_id res chain seq x y z
N MET A 1 -34.95 -3.83 22.27
CA MET A 1 -33.68 -3.11 22.46
C MET A 1 -33.39 -2.19 21.25
N SER A 2 -34.43 -1.54 20.69
CA SER A 2 -34.33 -0.71 19.48
C SER A 2 -34.83 0.72 19.68
N ASP A 3 -35.43 1.03 20.83
CA ASP A 3 -36.09 2.33 21.07
C ASP A 3 -35.22 3.35 21.84
N TYR A 4 -33.94 3.05 22.08
CA TYR A 4 -33.09 3.87 22.97
C TYR A 4 -32.39 5.07 22.30
N TYR A 5 -32.47 5.21 20.97
CA TYR A 5 -31.83 6.33 20.24
C TYR A 5 -32.81 7.00 19.28
N ASN A 6 -33.79 7.74 19.81
CA ASN A 6 -34.55 8.70 19.02
C ASN A 6 -33.81 10.04 19.03
N VAL A 7 -32.85 10.21 18.10
CA VAL A 7 -32.09 11.45 17.94
C VAL A 7 -32.87 12.39 17.03
N LYS A 8 -33.29 13.53 17.58
CA LYS A 8 -34.01 14.56 16.81
C LYS A 8 -33.02 15.34 15.95
N ASN A 9 -33.10 15.16 14.63
CA ASN A 9 -32.30 15.86 13.64
C ASN A 9 -33.03 17.14 13.17
N TYR A 10 -32.34 18.28 13.13
CA TYR A 10 -32.87 19.58 12.68
C TYR A 10 -32.24 20.07 11.37
N ALA A 11 -31.46 19.23 10.69
CA ALA A 11 -30.86 19.55 9.40
C ALA A 11 -31.94 19.94 8.39
N ARG A 12 -31.73 21.06 7.69
CA ARG A 12 -32.67 21.60 6.68
C ARG A 12 -32.28 21.24 5.25
N VAL A 13 -31.07 20.71 5.09
CA VAL A 13 -30.50 20.27 3.81
C VAL A 13 -30.29 18.76 3.91
N PRO A 14 -30.67 17.98 2.88
CA PRO A 14 -30.43 16.54 2.87
C PRO A 14 -28.93 16.25 2.69
N ASP A 15 -28.41 15.26 3.42
CA ASP A 15 -27.14 14.62 3.06
C ASP A 15 -27.38 13.80 1.80
N THR A 16 -26.72 14.19 0.71
CA THR A 16 -26.90 13.54 -0.60
C THR A 16 -25.92 12.40 -0.83
N GLU A 17 -24.84 12.34 -0.04
CA GLU A 17 -23.76 11.36 -0.16
C GLU A 17 -23.48 10.74 1.20
N GLU A 18 -23.15 9.46 1.21
CA GLU A 18 -22.71 8.79 2.44
C GLU A 18 -21.29 9.20 2.81
N LEU A 19 -21.00 9.24 4.11
CA LEU A 19 -19.64 9.51 4.57
C LEU A 19 -18.73 8.33 4.18
N PRO A 20 -17.59 8.59 3.52
CA PRO A 20 -16.63 7.54 3.21
C PRO A 20 -16.01 7.02 4.50
N SER A 21 -15.33 5.87 4.39
CA SER A 21 -14.59 5.32 5.52
C SER A 21 -13.49 6.28 5.96
N LEU A 22 -13.50 6.69 7.23
CA LEU A 22 -12.52 7.62 7.79
C LEU A 22 -11.08 7.05 7.84
N ILE A 23 -10.93 5.74 7.59
CA ILE A 23 -9.63 5.04 7.56
C ILE A 23 -9.23 4.60 6.15
N GLU A 24 -10.03 4.92 5.13
CA GLU A 24 -9.83 4.46 3.76
C GLU A 24 -8.42 4.72 3.24
N ILE A 25 -7.91 5.94 3.46
CA ILE A 25 -6.57 6.36 3.04
C ILE A 25 -5.48 5.48 3.68
N GLN A 26 -5.65 5.10 4.95
CA GLN A 26 -4.65 4.29 5.66
C GLN A 26 -4.61 2.88 5.09
N SER A 27 -5.79 2.30 4.79
CA SER A 27 -5.89 0.97 4.18
C SER A 27 -5.37 0.97 2.75
N SER A 28 -5.74 1.96 1.93
CA SER A 28 -5.32 2.04 0.52
C SER A 28 -3.83 2.27 0.37
N ALA A 29 -3.22 3.09 1.25
CA ALA A 29 -1.79 3.34 1.23
C ALA A 29 -0.99 2.06 1.55
N PHE A 30 -1.45 1.27 2.52
CA PHE A 30 -0.78 0.01 2.88
C PHE A 30 -0.94 -1.05 1.78
N GLU A 31 -2.13 -1.15 1.16
CA GLU A 31 -2.34 -2.05 0.03
C GLU A 31 -1.43 -1.69 -1.16
N TRP A 32 -1.35 -0.39 -1.50
CA TRP A 32 -0.44 0.09 -2.53
C TRP A 32 1.02 -0.24 -2.19
N PHE A 33 1.45 0.00 -0.95
CA PHE A 33 2.83 -0.27 -0.52
C PHE A 33 3.21 -1.75 -0.68
N ILE A 34 2.32 -2.68 -0.33
CA ILE A 34 2.57 -4.11 -0.49
C ILE A 34 2.60 -4.51 -1.98
N ARG A 35 1.68 -3.98 -2.77
CA ARG A 35 1.52 -4.37 -4.19
C ARG A 35 2.60 -3.81 -5.09
N GLU A 36 3.01 -2.57 -4.86
CA GLU A 36 3.85 -1.80 -5.78
C GLU A 36 5.10 -1.31 -5.07
N GLY A 37 4.94 -0.59 -3.95
CA GLY A 37 6.06 0.11 -3.31
C GLY A 37 7.22 -0.79 -2.88
N LEU A 38 6.97 -2.02 -2.41
CA LEU A 38 8.04 -2.96 -2.05
C LEU A 38 8.84 -3.44 -3.25
N VAL A 39 8.17 -3.71 -4.37
CA VAL A 39 8.84 -4.19 -5.59
C VAL A 39 9.67 -3.06 -6.21
N GLU A 40 9.11 -1.85 -6.27
CA GLU A 40 9.84 -0.67 -6.74
C GLU A 40 11.10 -0.41 -5.90
N LEU A 41 11.00 -0.53 -4.57
CA LEU A 41 12.15 -0.38 -3.68
C LEU A 41 13.22 -1.44 -3.94
N PHE A 42 12.83 -2.69 -4.14
CA PHE A 42 13.79 -3.76 -4.44
C PHE A 42 14.45 -3.60 -5.80
N ASP A 43 13.71 -3.15 -6.81
CA ASP A 43 14.25 -2.80 -8.12
C ASP A 43 15.27 -1.65 -8.02
N GLU A 44 15.02 -0.65 -7.18
CA GLU A 44 15.92 0.50 -6.98
C GLU A 44 17.25 0.12 -6.30
N ILE A 45 17.21 -0.73 -5.27
CA ILE A 45 18.42 -1.07 -4.50
C ILE A 45 19.29 -2.15 -5.14
N ASN A 46 18.80 -2.80 -6.20
CA ASN A 46 19.51 -3.88 -6.88
C ASN A 46 20.52 -3.35 -7.94
N PRO A 47 21.68 -4.03 -8.12
CA PRO A 47 22.26 -5.03 -7.22
C PRO A 47 22.94 -4.39 -6.00
N ILE A 48 23.01 -5.15 -4.91
CA ILE A 48 23.84 -4.78 -3.77
C ILE A 48 25.23 -5.37 -3.97
N GLU A 49 26.23 -4.51 -4.13
CA GLU A 49 27.61 -4.90 -4.45
C GLU A 49 28.54 -4.83 -3.22
N SER A 50 29.48 -5.77 -3.09
CA SER A 50 30.53 -5.70 -2.07
C SER A 50 31.55 -4.60 -2.38
N PHE A 51 32.21 -4.07 -1.33
CA PHE A 51 33.22 -3.01 -1.49
C PHE A 51 34.36 -3.37 -2.46
N ASN A 52 34.74 -4.64 -2.53
CA ASN A 52 35.77 -5.14 -3.45
C ASN A 52 35.22 -5.60 -4.82
N GLY A 53 33.92 -5.45 -5.08
CA GLY A 53 33.27 -5.77 -6.35
C GLY A 53 33.13 -7.25 -6.69
N ASN A 54 33.53 -8.15 -5.78
CA ASN A 54 33.59 -9.59 -6.06
C ASN A 54 32.27 -10.32 -5.77
N LEU A 55 31.32 -9.69 -5.06
CA LEU A 55 30.04 -10.28 -4.69
C LEU A 55 28.90 -9.31 -5.07
N LYS A 56 27.81 -9.88 -5.59
CA LYS A 56 26.56 -9.18 -5.88
C LYS A 56 25.39 -9.97 -5.29
N LEU A 57 24.49 -9.28 -4.60
CA LEU A 57 23.23 -9.81 -4.09
C LEU A 57 22.07 -9.17 -4.87
N TYR A 58 21.08 -9.98 -5.22
CA TYR A 58 19.86 -9.56 -5.88
C TYR A 58 18.65 -9.95 -5.03
N PHE A 59 17.74 -9.01 -4.84
CA PHE A 59 16.40 -9.27 -4.30
C PHE A 59 15.38 -9.53 -5.42
N PRO A 60 14.26 -10.21 -5.13
CA PRO A 60 13.11 -10.32 -6.03
C PRO A 60 12.65 -8.96 -6.58
N GLY A 61 12.25 -8.91 -7.84
CA GLY A 61 11.86 -7.68 -8.51
C GLY A 61 11.57 -7.86 -10.00
N ASN A 62 11.32 -6.77 -10.71
CA ASN A 62 11.03 -6.77 -12.15
C ASN A 62 12.29 -6.58 -13.02
N ILE A 63 13.48 -6.62 -12.42
CA ILE A 63 14.74 -6.51 -13.18
C ILE A 63 15.08 -7.83 -13.91
N PRO A 64 15.71 -7.76 -15.10
CA PRO A 64 16.02 -8.95 -15.89
C PRO A 64 16.86 -10.00 -15.15
N GLU A 65 17.75 -9.57 -14.26
CA GLU A 65 18.60 -10.45 -13.46
C GLU A 65 17.78 -11.26 -12.45
N ALA A 66 16.78 -10.65 -11.80
CA ALA A 66 15.89 -11.33 -10.86
C ALA A 66 15.08 -12.42 -11.58
N GLU A 67 14.52 -12.11 -12.76
CA GLU A 67 13.80 -13.09 -13.58
C GLU A 67 14.70 -14.27 -14.00
N GLN A 68 15.94 -14.01 -14.41
CA GLN A 68 16.91 -15.05 -14.78
C GLN A 68 17.27 -15.95 -13.60
N PHE A 69 17.27 -15.41 -12.38
CA PHE A 69 17.51 -16.17 -11.15
C PHE A 69 16.25 -16.84 -10.60
N GLY A 70 15.08 -16.62 -11.21
CA GLY A 70 13.80 -17.15 -10.74
C GLY A 70 13.35 -16.56 -9.39
N LEU A 71 13.76 -15.31 -9.14
CA LEU A 71 13.44 -14.54 -7.93
C LEU A 71 12.19 -13.69 -8.13
#